data_AF-A0A0M9VU15-F1
#
_entry.id   AF-A0A0M9VU15-F1
#
_cell.length_a   1.000
_cell.length_b   1.000
_cell.length_c   1.000
_cell.angle_alpha   90.00
_cell.angle_beta   90.00
_cell.angle_gamma   90.00
#
_symmetry.space_group_name_H-M   'P 1'
#
loop_
_entity.id
_entity.type
_entity.pdbx_description
1 polymer ?
#
loop_
_entity_poly.entity_id
_entity_poly.type
_entity_poly.pdbx_seq_one_letter_code
_entity_poly.pdbx_strand_id
1 'polypeptide(L)'
;MATLDGKAAGEDRIKELGEGVDIPTFKQILEMDDSEDDREFSKSIFFGFFDQAEDTFQKMDEALMGDMCEKIQRYGKLETEEGLKEPDEELCLSRIKETLLIVKNEYQDVEKSLKHFFGDV
;
A
#
# COMPACT_ATOMS: atom_id res chain seq x y z
N MET A 1 -12.62 2.14 38.41
CA MET A 1 -12.98 1.00 37.54
C MET A 1 -13.02 1.55 36.11
N ALA A 2 -11.85 1.85 35.56
CA ALA A 2 -11.73 2.36 34.19
C ALA A 2 -11.68 1.17 33.24
N THR A 3 -12.34 1.33 32.11
CA THR A 3 -12.93 0.33 31.22
C THR A 3 -11.87 -0.61 30.62
N LEU A 4 -12.02 -1.92 30.82
CA LEU A 4 -11.21 -2.95 30.17
C LEU A 4 -11.64 -3.21 28.71
N ASP A 5 -12.78 -2.68 28.29
CA ASP A 5 -13.41 -2.99 27.00
C ASP A 5 -12.77 -2.28 25.79
N GLY A 6 -12.19 -1.08 25.97
CA GLY A 6 -11.59 -0.31 24.86
C GLY A 6 -10.27 -0.89 24.35
N LYS A 7 -9.42 -1.37 25.27
CA LYS A 7 -8.10 -1.94 24.95
C LYS A 7 -8.22 -3.29 24.22
N ALA A 8 -9.15 -4.14 24.64
CA ALA A 8 -9.40 -5.42 23.98
C ALA A 8 -9.95 -5.24 22.55
N ALA A 9 -10.87 -4.29 22.35
CA ALA A 9 -11.41 -3.99 21.04
C ALA A 9 -10.35 -3.44 20.07
N GLY A 10 -9.40 -2.62 20.57
CA GLY A 10 -8.27 -2.14 19.76
C GLY A 10 -7.30 -3.27 19.36
N GLU A 11 -7.00 -4.18 20.27
CA GLU A 11 -6.12 -5.33 20.00
C GLU A 11 -6.75 -6.33 19.02
N ASP A 12 -8.07 -6.52 19.04
CA ASP A 12 -8.76 -7.38 18.08
C ASP A 12 -8.77 -6.78 16.67
N ARG A 13 -9.01 -5.47 16.52
CA ARG A 13 -8.91 -4.79 15.20
C ARG A 13 -7.50 -4.81 14.63
N ILE A 14 -6.45 -4.81 15.46
CA ILE A 14 -5.06 -4.94 14.99
C ILE A 14 -4.81 -6.30 14.34
N LYS A 15 -5.47 -7.37 14.79
CA LYS A 15 -5.33 -8.71 14.19
C LYS A 15 -5.91 -8.79 12.79
N GLU A 16 -6.80 -7.86 12.44
CA GLU A 16 -7.49 -7.80 11.15
C GLU A 16 -6.69 -7.00 10.08
N LEU A 17 -5.58 -6.35 10.45
CA LEU A 17 -4.76 -5.55 9.52
C LEU A 17 -3.98 -6.38 8.48
N GLY A 18 -3.90 -7.70 8.65
CA GLY A 18 -3.24 -8.61 7.70
C GLY A 18 -1.71 -8.54 7.72
N GLU A 19 -1.07 -9.20 6.75
CA GLU A 19 0.40 -9.33 6.67
C GLU A 19 1.07 -8.10 6.02
N GLY A 20 0.31 -7.24 5.35
CA GLY A 20 0.84 -6.05 4.66
C GLY A 20 1.16 -4.87 5.58
N VAL A 21 0.97 -5.01 6.90
CA VAL A 21 1.25 -3.97 7.90
C VAL A 21 2.29 -4.47 8.90
N ASP A 22 3.40 -3.74 9.03
CA ASP A 22 4.35 -3.97 10.11
C ASP A 22 3.74 -3.51 11.44
N ILE A 23 3.17 -4.46 12.20
CA ILE A 23 2.48 -4.18 13.45
C ILE A 23 3.36 -3.47 14.50
N PRO A 24 4.65 -3.83 14.68
CA PRO A 24 5.53 -3.08 15.59
C PRO A 24 5.65 -1.59 15.23
N THR A 25 5.90 -1.25 13.98
CA THR A 25 5.96 0.15 13.51
C THR A 25 4.60 0.82 13.60
N PHE A 26 3.52 0.13 13.22
CA PHE A 26 2.16 0.65 13.32
C PHE A 26 1.81 1.06 14.76
N LYS A 27 2.10 0.19 15.74
CA LYS A 27 1.88 0.49 17.16
C LYS A 27 2.70 1.68 17.64
N GLN A 28 3.96 1.80 17.22
CA GLN A 28 4.78 2.96 17.57
C GLN A 28 4.18 4.26 17.05
N ILE A 29 3.62 4.26 15.83
CA ILE A 29 2.94 5.43 15.28
C ILE A 29 1.67 5.76 16.08
N LEU A 30 0.89 4.75 16.48
CA LEU A 30 -0.29 4.96 17.34
C LEU A 30 0.07 5.54 18.71
N GLU A 31 1.19 5.11 19.30
CA GLU A 31 1.67 5.63 20.59
C GLU A 31 2.09 7.11 20.53
N MET A 32 2.26 7.67 19.32
CA MET A 32 2.53 9.10 19.12
C MET A 32 1.28 9.97 19.14
N ASP A 33 0.07 9.38 19.12
CA ASP A 33 -1.18 10.15 19.26
C ASP A 33 -1.39 10.64 20.70
N ASP A 34 -1.88 11.87 20.84
CA ASP A 34 -2.24 12.45 22.13
C ASP A 34 -3.50 11.81 22.74
N SER A 35 -4.41 11.28 21.90
CA SER A 35 -5.66 10.61 22.32
C SER A 35 -5.92 9.33 21.51
N GLU A 36 -6.43 8.29 22.17
CA GLU A 36 -6.79 7.04 21.49
C GLU A 36 -8.09 7.15 20.67
N ASP A 37 -8.89 8.17 20.95
CA ASP A 37 -10.22 8.36 20.35
C ASP A 37 -10.14 9.11 19.01
N ASP A 38 -9.27 10.10 18.87
CA ASP A 38 -9.18 10.92 17.65
C ASP A 38 -8.12 10.41 16.68
N ARG A 39 -7.01 9.86 17.20
CA ARG A 39 -5.88 9.33 16.42
C ARG A 39 -5.42 10.26 15.28
N GLU A 40 -5.50 11.57 15.49
CA GLU A 40 -5.33 12.57 14.44
C GLU A 40 -3.94 12.51 13.79
N PHE A 41 -2.89 12.28 14.60
CA PHE A 41 -1.53 12.20 14.12
C PHE A 41 -1.35 10.96 13.24
N SER A 42 -1.69 9.78 13.76
CA SER A 42 -1.53 8.54 12.98
C SER A 42 -2.39 8.53 11.72
N LYS A 43 -3.65 9.00 11.80
CA LYS A 43 -4.50 9.20 10.61
C LYS A 43 -3.81 10.09 9.58
N SER A 44 -3.31 11.27 9.97
CA SER A 44 -2.68 12.19 9.01
C SER A 44 -1.52 11.54 8.21
N ILE A 45 -0.72 10.69 8.87
CA ILE A 45 0.40 9.97 8.23
C ILE A 45 -0.11 8.92 7.25
N PHE A 46 -1.03 8.04 7.67
CA PHE A 46 -1.50 6.94 6.82
C PHE A 46 -2.36 7.43 5.66
N PHE A 47 -3.32 8.31 5.91
CA PHE A 47 -4.18 8.85 4.86
C PHE A 47 -3.39 9.74 3.88
N GLY A 48 -2.44 10.54 4.39
CA GLY A 48 -1.54 11.31 3.52
C GLY A 48 -0.61 10.44 2.67
N PHE A 49 -0.19 9.27 3.17
CA PHE A 49 0.53 8.29 2.36
C PHE A 49 -0.38 7.66 1.30
N PHE A 50 -1.65 7.43 1.62
CA PHE A 50 -2.56 6.82 0.67
C PHE A 50 -2.77 7.68 -0.58
N ASP A 51 -3.09 8.96 -0.39
CA ASP A 51 -3.23 9.92 -1.47
C ASP A 51 -1.98 9.96 -2.37
N GLN A 52 -0.78 9.93 -1.77
CA GLN A 52 0.48 9.94 -2.51
C GLN A 52 0.73 8.65 -3.32
N ALA A 53 0.34 7.50 -2.78
CA ALA A 53 0.46 6.22 -3.46
C ALA A 53 -0.53 6.11 -4.62
N GLU A 54 -1.78 6.54 -4.44
CA GLU A 54 -2.77 6.63 -5.51
C GLU A 54 -2.29 7.52 -6.67
N ASP A 55 -1.78 8.71 -6.36
CA ASP A 55 -1.15 9.61 -7.34
C ASP A 55 0.01 8.95 -8.09
N THR A 56 0.79 8.12 -7.41
CA THR A 56 1.92 7.40 -8.01
C THR A 56 1.44 6.32 -8.96
N PHE A 57 0.43 5.55 -8.56
CA PHE A 57 -0.21 4.54 -9.40
C PHE A 57 -0.83 5.14 -10.66
N GLN A 58 -1.47 6.30 -10.55
CA GLN A 58 -2.00 7.01 -11.71
C GLN A 58 -0.87 7.41 -12.69
N LYS A 59 0.23 7.97 -12.20
CA LYS A 59 1.39 8.33 -13.04
C LYS A 59 2.00 7.12 -13.74
N MET A 60 2.01 5.96 -13.07
CA MET A 60 2.48 4.71 -13.67
C MET A 60 1.53 4.24 -14.79
N ASP A 61 0.20 4.33 -14.61
CA ASP A 61 -0.77 4.01 -15.66
C ASP A 61 -0.64 4.93 -16.87
N GLU A 62 -0.53 6.23 -16.65
CA GLU A 62 -0.34 7.21 -17.72
C GLU A 62 0.93 6.92 -18.52
N ALA A 63 2.02 6.56 -17.84
CA ALA A 63 3.27 6.21 -18.48
C ALA A 63 3.19 4.89 -19.27
N LEU A 64 2.36 3.93 -18.83
CA LEU A 64 2.09 2.67 -19.52
C LEU A 64 1.13 2.81 -20.71
N MET A 65 0.28 3.84 -20.71
CA MET A 65 -0.63 4.15 -21.82
C MET A 65 0.01 5.04 -22.90
N GLY A 66 1.00 5.85 -22.54
CA GLY A 66 1.71 6.75 -23.46
C GLY A 66 3.04 6.20 -24.01
N ASP A 67 3.79 7.07 -24.68
CA ASP A 67 5.10 6.77 -25.28
C ASP A 67 6.23 6.51 -24.26
N MET A 68 5.93 6.48 -22.94
CA MET A 68 6.90 6.14 -21.90
C MET A 68 7.08 4.64 -21.70
N CYS A 69 6.30 3.83 -22.42
CA CYS A 69 6.37 2.38 -22.49
C CYS A 69 7.79 1.85 -22.75
N GLU A 70 8.49 2.41 -23.75
CA GLU A 70 9.88 2.04 -24.06
C GLU A 70 10.86 2.38 -22.92
N LYS A 71 10.62 3.49 -22.21
CA LYS A 71 11.46 3.89 -21.07
C LYS A 71 11.25 2.96 -19.87
N ILE A 72 9.99 2.61 -19.59
CA ILE A 72 9.62 1.69 -18.52
C ILE A 72 10.32 0.34 -18.73
N GLN A 73 10.31 -0.21 -19.94
CA GLN A 73 11.02 -1.47 -20.24
C GLN A 73 12.53 -1.35 -20.04
N ARG A 74 13.14 -0.27 -20.54
CA ARG A 74 14.59 -0.04 -20.38
C ARG A 74 15.00 0.10 -18.93
N TYR A 75 14.19 0.78 -18.11
CA TYR A 75 14.40 0.86 -16.66
C TYR A 75 14.08 -0.46 -15.95
N GLY A 76 13.12 -1.22 -16.45
CA GLY A 76 12.81 -2.60 -16.06
C GLY A 76 13.79 -3.66 -16.60
N LYS A 77 14.93 -3.22 -17.17
CA LYS A 77 16.08 -4.02 -17.63
C LYS A 77 15.87 -4.99 -18.81
N LEU A 78 14.65 -5.26 -19.25
CA LEU A 78 14.35 -6.28 -20.27
C LEU A 78 14.92 -7.65 -19.86
N GLU A 79 14.63 -8.07 -18.62
CA GLU A 79 15.11 -9.34 -18.07
C GLU A 79 13.94 -10.21 -17.60
N THR A 80 14.11 -11.53 -17.66
CA THR A 80 13.23 -12.52 -17.02
C THR A 80 13.46 -12.55 -15.50
N GLU A 81 12.66 -13.31 -14.76
CA GLU A 81 12.84 -13.48 -13.31
C GLU A 81 14.21 -14.10 -12.93
N GLU A 82 14.81 -14.86 -13.85
CA GLU A 82 16.15 -15.44 -13.71
C GLU A 82 17.28 -14.44 -14.05
N GLY A 83 16.95 -13.19 -14.39
CA GLY A 83 17.91 -12.16 -14.77
C GLY A 83 18.49 -12.33 -16.18
N LEU A 84 17.86 -13.14 -17.04
CA LEU A 84 18.27 -13.33 -18.44
C LEU A 84 17.58 -12.32 -19.33
N LYS A 85 18.22 -11.90 -20.41
CA LYS A 85 17.63 -10.93 -21.34
C LYS A 85 16.36 -11.48 -22.00
N GLU A 86 15.27 -10.73 -21.91
CA GLU A 86 13.98 -10.96 -22.56
C GLU A 86 13.87 -10.04 -23.79
N PRO A 87 13.99 -10.56 -25.01
CA PRO A 87 13.86 -9.76 -26.22
C PRO A 87 12.40 -9.44 -26.58
N ASP A 88 11.42 -10.14 -26.00
CA ASP A 88 10.00 -9.88 -26.26
C ASP A 88 9.52 -8.68 -25.41
N GLU A 89 9.51 -7.53 -26.08
CA GLU A 89 9.06 -6.26 -25.52
C GLU A 89 7.58 -6.26 -25.12
N GLU A 90 6.70 -6.89 -25.91
CA GLU A 90 5.27 -6.97 -25.61
C GLU A 90 5.03 -7.82 -24.36
N LEU A 91 5.76 -8.93 -24.24
CA LEU A 91 5.73 -9.79 -23.05
C LEU A 91 6.26 -9.08 -21.79
N CYS A 92 7.33 -8.28 -21.92
CA CYS A 92 7.82 -7.46 -20.80
C CYS A 92 6.73 -6.49 -20.32
N LEU A 93 6.02 -5.85 -21.26
CA LEU A 93 4.97 -4.90 -20.92
C LEU A 93 3.74 -5.55 -20.32
N SER A 94 3.34 -6.72 -20.83
CA SER A 94 2.22 -7.46 -20.25
C SER A 94 2.52 -7.84 -18.80
N ARG A 95 3.74 -8.33 -18.53
CA ARG A 95 4.19 -8.66 -17.17
C ARG A 95 4.23 -7.45 -16.25
N ILE A 96 4.78 -6.32 -16.71
CA ILE A 96 4.80 -5.07 -15.90
C ILE A 96 3.38 -4.62 -15.57
N LYS A 97 2.44 -4.68 -16.52
CA LYS A 97 1.03 -4.35 -16.29
C LYS A 97 0.37 -5.30 -15.29
N GLU A 98 0.63 -6.60 -15.41
CA GLU A 98 0.10 -7.62 -14.50
C GLU A 98 0.64 -7.44 -13.08
N THR A 99 1.96 -7.26 -12.93
CA THR A 99 2.58 -6.99 -11.62
C THR A 99 2.05 -5.70 -11.01
N LEU A 100 1.92 -4.62 -11.80
CA LEU A 100 1.36 -3.36 -11.31
C LEU A 100 -0.09 -3.55 -10.82
N LEU A 101 -0.89 -4.36 -11.51
CA LEU A 101 -2.25 -4.68 -11.07
C LEU A 101 -2.27 -5.44 -9.75
N ILE A 102 -1.37 -6.43 -9.58
CA ILE A 102 -1.22 -7.18 -8.32
C ILE A 102 -0.87 -6.23 -7.18
N VAL A 103 0.16 -5.38 -7.36
CA VAL A 103 0.60 -4.42 -6.35
C VAL A 103 -0.53 -3.46 -5.95
N LYS A 104 -1.33 -2.97 -6.91
CA LYS A 104 -2.48 -2.11 -6.60
C LYS A 104 -3.54 -2.83 -5.78
N ASN A 105 -3.83 -4.09 -6.08
CA ASN A 105 -4.81 -4.86 -5.32
C ASN A 105 -4.34 -5.12 -3.89
N GLU A 106 -3.08 -5.55 -3.72
CA GLU A 106 -2.48 -5.77 -2.40
C GLU A 106 -2.47 -4.48 -1.58
N TYR A 107 -2.11 -3.36 -2.21
CA TYR A 107 -2.17 -2.04 -1.59
C TYR A 107 -3.60 -1.67 -1.15
N GLN A 108 -4.60 -1.86 -2.01
CA GLN A 108 -6.00 -1.54 -1.69
C GLN A 108 -6.53 -2.39 -0.52
N ASP A 109 -6.08 -3.63 -0.39
CA ASP A 109 -6.50 -4.50 0.72
C ASP A 109 -5.91 -4.02 2.05
N VAL A 110 -4.65 -3.55 2.06
CA VAL A 110 -4.03 -2.91 3.22
C VAL A 110 -4.72 -1.59 3.56
N GLU A 111 -4.98 -0.76 2.55
CA GLU A 111 -5.67 0.52 2.71
C GLU A 111 -7.05 0.35 3.34
N LYS A 112 -7.87 -0.57 2.82
CA LYS A 112 -9.21 -0.87 3.38
C LYS A 112 -9.12 -1.34 4.83
N SER A 113 -8.15 -2.21 5.14
CA SER A 113 -7.96 -2.72 6.49
C SER A 113 -7.58 -1.61 7.47
N LEU A 114 -6.72 -0.68 7.05
CA LEU A 114 -6.34 0.49 7.84
C LEU A 114 -7.49 1.51 7.99
N LYS A 115 -8.23 1.80 6.92
CA LYS A 115 -9.44 2.65 6.97
C LYS A 115 -10.49 2.08 7.93
N HIS A 116 -10.74 0.77 7.86
CA HIS A 116 -11.62 0.06 8.78
C HIS A 116 -11.16 0.18 10.24
N PHE A 117 -9.86 0.02 10.51
CA PHE A 117 -9.29 0.18 11.85
C PHE A 117 -9.57 1.56 12.46
N PHE A 118 -9.49 2.62 11.65
CA PHE A 118 -9.73 4.01 12.06
C PHE A 118 -11.20 4.44 12.09
N GLY A 119 -12.13 3.53 11.76
CA GLY A 119 -13.57 3.80 11.74
C GLY A 119 -14.07 4.57 10.52
N ASP A 120 -13.21 4.76 9.52
CA ASP A 120 -13.53 5.43 8.27
C ASP A 120 -13.96 4.35 7.25
N VAL A 121 -15.26 4.02 7.24
CA VAL A 121 -15.89 3.13 6.24
C VAL A 121 -16.72 3.96 5.27
#